data_AF-A0A954NSA1-F1
#
_entry.id   AF-A0A954NSA1-F1
#
_cell.length_a   1.000
_cell.length_b   1.000
_cell.length_c   1.000
_cell.angle_alpha   90.00
_cell.angle_beta   90.00
_cell.angle_gamma   90.00
#
_symmetry.space_group_name_H-M   'P 1'
#
loop_
_entity.id
_entity.type
_entity.pdbx_description
1 polymer ?
#
loop_
_entity_poly.entity_id
_entity_poly.type
_entity_poly.pdbx_seq_one_letter_code
_entity_poly.pdbx_strand_id
1 'polypeptide(L)'
;MTHLPVTLGQFVARNPQTPFGLILIGFVVAAIGFVVANFATRSGTIARATFKEAIRQPVFSMMVGLALLVIGANMYIPFFTMGNDTRVFIDCGLQTILICALLLGVWTASLSVADEIEGKTAMTLLSKPINRRQFILGKYSGIVQAVLVMIAITGTILFIATYLKVGYDQREAGTSQDPILDFDLPFPYLVPSRWISALQILPGVVLIAFEVSVLTAVSVAISTRLPMLVNMVSCFAIFVVGHLTPVLVQSTFQGDSLVFVRFIAQLLATVLPSVDMFNMSTAISTGAPIPGDYLGYSLLYCLAYCTAAVLLAFILFEDRDLA
;
A
#
# COMPACT_ATOMS: atom_id res chain seq x y z
N MET A 1 -3.43 7.72 -53.41
CA MET A 1 -2.83 8.19 -52.15
C MET A 1 -3.75 7.74 -51.02
N THR A 2 -3.51 6.53 -50.53
CA THR A 2 -4.36 5.79 -49.60
C THR A 2 -3.71 5.81 -48.23
N HIS A 3 -4.32 6.50 -47.27
CA HIS A 3 -3.90 6.50 -45.87
C HIS A 3 -4.26 5.15 -45.24
N LEU A 4 -3.24 4.34 -44.92
CA LEU A 4 -3.37 3.19 -44.04
C LEU A 4 -3.18 3.62 -42.59
N PRO A 5 -3.91 3.03 -41.63
CA PRO A 5 -3.92 3.43 -40.23
C PRO A 5 -2.59 3.06 -39.57
N VAL A 6 -2.06 3.98 -38.77
CA VAL A 6 -0.87 3.77 -37.93
C VAL A 6 -1.23 2.73 -36.87
N THR A 7 -1.00 1.47 -37.21
CA THR A 7 -1.19 0.30 -36.37
C THR A 7 -0.31 0.38 -35.12
N LEU A 8 -0.88 -0.01 -33.99
CA LEU A 8 -0.34 -0.24 -32.64
C LEU A 8 1.11 -0.75 -32.48
N GLY A 9 1.77 -1.20 -33.55
CA GLY A 9 3.15 -1.71 -33.51
C GLY A 9 4.24 -0.64 -33.28
N GLN A 10 3.97 0.63 -33.58
CA GLN A 10 5.01 1.68 -33.45
C GLN A 10 5.17 2.24 -32.03
N PHE A 11 4.17 2.09 -31.15
CA PHE A 11 4.32 2.44 -29.73
C PHE A 11 5.10 1.38 -28.93
N VAL A 12 5.20 0.15 -29.43
CA VAL A 12 5.96 -0.94 -28.80
C VAL A 12 7.47 -0.85 -29.09
N ALA A 13 7.86 -0.17 -30.16
CA ALA A 13 9.24 -0.20 -30.67
C ALA A 13 10.22 0.79 -29.97
N ARG A 14 9.77 1.61 -29.02
CA ARG A 14 10.61 2.67 -28.43
C ARG A 14 10.55 2.78 -26.92
N ASN A 15 10.41 1.66 -26.22
CA ASN A 15 10.68 1.60 -24.78
C ASN A 15 11.76 0.55 -24.51
N PRO A 16 12.74 0.81 -23.62
CA PRO A 16 13.67 -0.22 -23.20
C PRO A 16 12.83 -1.39 -22.71
N GLN A 17 13.10 -2.58 -23.24
CA GLN A 17 12.41 -3.81 -22.89
C GLN A 17 12.69 -4.15 -21.43
N THR A 18 11.99 -3.49 -20.50
CA THR A 18 11.74 -4.07 -19.20
C THR A 18 10.86 -5.27 -19.48
N PRO A 19 11.26 -6.50 -19.11
CA PRO A 19 10.51 -7.68 -19.45
C PRO A 19 9.31 -7.72 -18.52
N PHE A 20 8.27 -6.96 -18.85
CA PHE A 20 7.01 -6.90 -18.11
C PHE A 20 6.44 -8.31 -17.88
N GLY A 21 6.65 -9.21 -18.86
CA GLY A 21 6.34 -10.64 -18.73
C GLY A 21 7.10 -11.33 -17.60
N LEU A 22 8.41 -11.09 -17.42
CA LEU A 22 9.20 -11.70 -16.33
C LEU A 22 8.77 -11.17 -14.96
N ILE A 23 8.46 -9.87 -14.86
CA ILE A 23 7.97 -9.26 -13.61
C ILE A 23 6.59 -9.82 -13.26
N LEU A 24 5.70 -9.93 -14.25
CA LEU A 24 4.36 -10.51 -14.07
C LEU A 24 4.42 -11.98 -13.68
N ILE A 25 5.28 -12.78 -14.34
CA ILE A 25 5.52 -14.18 -13.99
C ILE A 25 6.10 -14.27 -12.57
N GLY A 26 7.06 -13.41 -12.22
CA GLY A 26 7.63 -13.34 -10.87
C GLY A 26 6.57 -13.06 -9.80
N PHE A 27 5.66 -12.12 -10.05
CA PHE A 27 4.56 -11.79 -9.15
C PHE A 27 3.56 -12.94 -9.00
N VAL A 28 3.19 -13.59 -10.10
CA VAL A 28 2.28 -14.75 -10.09
C VAL A 28 2.92 -15.93 -9.34
N VAL A 29 4.20 -16.22 -9.58
CA VAL A 29 4.94 -17.26 -8.86
C VAL A 29 5.07 -16.92 -7.37
N ALA A 30 5.34 -15.67 -7.02
CA ALA A 30 5.39 -15.21 -5.63
C ALA A 30 4.02 -15.31 -4.93
N ALA A 31 2.93 -14.93 -5.62
CA ALA A 31 1.57 -15.05 -5.12
C ALA A 31 1.17 -16.51 -4.90
N ILE A 32 1.48 -17.40 -5.85
CA ILE A 32 1.25 -18.84 -5.71
C ILE A 32 2.10 -19.40 -4.56
N GLY A 33 3.38 -19.02 -4.46
CA GLY A 33 4.27 -19.43 -3.37
C GLY A 33 3.76 -18.96 -2.01
N PHE A 34 3.23 -17.74 -1.92
CA PHE A 34 2.63 -17.20 -0.71
C PHE A 34 1.34 -17.93 -0.32
N VAL A 35 0.48 -18.24 -1.29
CA VAL A 35 -0.74 -19.04 -1.06
C VAL A 35 -0.36 -20.44 -0.59
N VAL A 36 0.59 -21.11 -1.26
CA VAL A 36 1.08 -22.45 -0.88
C VAL A 36 1.70 -22.43 0.51
N ALA A 37 2.53 -21.44 0.83
CA ALA A 37 3.12 -21.29 2.17
C ALA A 37 2.05 -21.08 3.26
N ASN A 38 0.98 -20.34 2.95
CA ASN A 38 -0.17 -20.19 3.82
C ASN A 38 -0.94 -21.51 4.04
N PHE A 39 -1.04 -22.39 3.03
CA PHE A 39 -1.73 -23.68 3.14
C PHE A 39 -0.86 -24.78 3.76
N ALA A 40 0.45 -24.79 3.51
CA ALA A 40 1.32 -25.90 3.85
C ALA A 40 2.04 -25.78 5.21
N THR A 41 2.16 -24.57 5.77
CA THR A 41 2.97 -24.35 6.98
C THR A 41 2.14 -24.19 8.26
N ARG A 42 2.72 -24.54 9.41
CA ARG A 42 2.11 -24.28 10.73
C ARG A 42 1.93 -22.78 11.02
N SER A 43 2.76 -21.93 10.43
CA SER A 43 2.61 -20.47 10.52
C SER A 43 1.39 -19.99 9.72
N GLY A 44 1.10 -20.64 8.57
CA GLY A 44 -0.06 -20.35 7.74
C GLY A 44 -1.41 -20.63 8.40
N THR A 45 -1.51 -21.62 9.30
CA THR A 45 -2.75 -21.85 10.06
C THR A 45 -3.03 -20.71 11.06
N ILE A 46 -1.99 -20.20 11.73
CA ILE A 46 -2.07 -19.00 12.59
C ILE A 46 -2.41 -17.77 11.76
N ALA A 47 -1.78 -17.61 10.60
CA ALA A 47 -2.03 -16.49 9.69
C ALA A 47 -3.50 -16.42 9.27
N ARG A 48 -4.11 -17.56 8.92
CA ARG A 48 -5.55 -17.62 8.57
C ARG A 48 -6.49 -17.29 9.70
N ALA A 49 -6.18 -17.79 10.90
CA ALA A 49 -6.96 -17.46 12.08
C ALA A 49 -6.93 -15.95 12.32
N THR A 50 -5.73 -15.36 12.25
CA THR A 50 -5.51 -13.92 12.44
C THR A 50 -6.16 -13.09 11.33
N PHE A 51 -6.06 -13.52 10.07
CA PHE A 51 -6.71 -12.89 8.93
C PHE A 51 -8.23 -12.86 9.08
N LYS A 52 -8.82 -14.00 9.46
CA LYS A 52 -10.26 -14.12 9.67
C LYS A 52 -10.73 -13.29 10.86
N GLU A 53 -9.92 -13.19 11.90
CA GLU A 53 -10.15 -12.30 13.03
C GLU A 53 -10.13 -10.84 12.58
N ALA A 54 -9.08 -10.42 11.86
CA ALA A 54 -8.93 -9.04 11.37
C ALA A 54 -10.09 -8.59 10.48
N ILE A 55 -10.57 -9.43 9.55
CA ILE A 55 -11.72 -9.09 8.68
C ILE A 55 -13.05 -8.98 9.46
N ARG A 56 -13.17 -9.73 10.56
CA ARG A 56 -14.39 -9.72 11.39
C ARG A 56 -14.45 -8.56 12.36
N GLN A 57 -13.33 -7.88 12.60
CA GLN A 57 -13.30 -6.72 13.48
C GLN A 57 -14.13 -5.58 12.87
N PRO A 58 -14.91 -4.86 13.69
CA PRO A 58 -15.71 -3.73 13.21
C PRO A 58 -14.85 -2.61 12.60
N VAL A 59 -13.58 -2.50 13.02
CA VAL A 59 -12.63 -1.54 12.45
C VAL A 59 -12.41 -1.78 10.96
N PHE A 60 -12.40 -3.03 10.48
CA PHE A 60 -12.26 -3.35 9.06
C PHE A 60 -13.41 -2.74 8.23
N SER A 61 -14.66 -3.00 8.64
CA SER A 61 -15.83 -2.49 7.93
C SER A 61 -15.96 -0.97 8.08
N MET A 62 -15.60 -0.40 9.22
CA MET A 62 -15.56 1.05 9.42
C MET A 62 -14.56 1.73 8.49
N MET A 63 -13.35 1.18 8.34
CA MET A 63 -12.33 1.77 7.47
C MET A 63 -12.69 1.65 5.97
N VAL A 64 -13.27 0.52 5.56
CA VAL A 64 -13.80 0.36 4.18
C VAL A 64 -14.95 1.34 3.93
N GLY A 65 -15.87 1.47 4.88
CA GLY A 65 -16.99 2.42 4.79
C GLY A 65 -16.53 3.88 4.72
N LEU A 66 -15.54 4.24 5.52
CA LEU A 66 -14.94 5.58 5.51
C LEU A 66 -14.23 5.87 4.18
N ALA A 67 -13.44 4.91 3.66
CA ALA A 67 -12.80 5.07 2.36
C ALA A 67 -13.83 5.23 1.23
N LEU A 68 -14.90 4.44 1.25
CA LEU A 68 -16.00 4.54 0.28
C LEU A 68 -16.70 5.89 0.36
N LEU A 69 -16.98 6.39 1.58
CA LEU A 69 -17.59 7.70 1.79
C LEU A 69 -16.71 8.80 1.21
N VAL A 70 -15.41 8.82 1.55
CA VAL A 70 -14.49 9.86 1.11
C VAL A 70 -14.28 9.82 -0.41
N ILE A 71 -14.05 8.65 -1.00
CA ILE A 71 -13.90 8.50 -2.47
C ILE A 71 -15.21 8.89 -3.17
N GLY A 72 -16.37 8.48 -2.63
CA GLY A 72 -17.68 8.83 -3.17
C GLY A 72 -17.97 10.33 -3.09
N ALA A 73 -17.65 10.99 -1.97
CA ALA A 73 -17.80 12.43 -1.82
C ALA A 73 -16.91 13.20 -2.80
N ASN A 74 -15.64 12.79 -2.92
CA ASN A 74 -14.67 13.39 -3.85
C ASN A 74 -15.07 13.23 -5.33
N MET A 75 -15.92 12.27 -5.67
CA MET A 75 -16.43 12.11 -7.02
C MET A 75 -17.40 13.24 -7.42
N TYR A 76 -18.19 13.75 -6.46
CA TYR A 76 -19.20 14.78 -6.70
C TYR A 76 -18.71 16.20 -6.40
N ILE A 77 -17.73 16.35 -5.51
CA ILE A 77 -17.18 17.66 -5.16
C ILE A 77 -16.19 18.11 -6.26
N PRO A 78 -16.41 19.26 -6.91
CA PRO A 78 -15.44 19.81 -7.86
C PRO A 78 -14.21 20.31 -7.11
N PHE A 79 -13.02 20.04 -7.66
CA PHE A 79 -11.76 20.48 -7.06
C PHE A 79 -11.40 21.92 -7.44
N PHE A 80 -12.24 22.57 -8.28
CA PHE A 80 -12.03 23.91 -8.81
C PHE A 80 -10.67 24.07 -9.50
N THR A 81 -10.16 23.00 -10.12
CA THR A 81 -8.93 23.07 -10.89
C THR A 81 -9.26 23.36 -12.35
N MET A 82 -8.39 24.12 -13.03
CA MET A 82 -8.56 24.47 -14.43
C MET A 82 -8.18 23.28 -15.33
N GLY A 83 -8.99 22.22 -15.32
CA GLY A 83 -8.84 21.04 -16.20
C GLY A 83 -7.94 19.90 -15.69
N ASN A 84 -7.65 19.86 -14.38
CA ASN A 84 -6.85 18.80 -13.74
C ASN A 84 -7.62 18.04 -12.64
N ASP A 85 -8.95 18.10 -12.64
CA ASP A 85 -9.79 17.58 -11.56
C ASP A 85 -9.64 16.07 -11.40
N THR A 86 -9.54 15.34 -12.52
CA THR A 86 -9.27 13.89 -12.50
C THR A 86 -7.94 13.54 -11.81
N ARG A 87 -6.90 14.38 -11.96
CA ARG A 87 -5.57 14.13 -11.40
C ARG A 87 -5.55 14.30 -9.88
N VAL A 88 -6.17 15.38 -9.40
CA VAL A 88 -6.32 15.64 -7.96
C VAL A 88 -7.22 14.59 -7.30
N PHE A 89 -8.27 14.14 -8.00
CA PHE A 89 -9.12 13.03 -7.55
C PHE A 89 -8.32 11.74 -7.31
N ILE A 90 -7.44 11.35 -8.25
CA ILE A 90 -6.61 10.15 -8.12
C ILE A 90 -5.65 10.28 -6.93
N ASP A 91 -5.01 11.43 -6.76
CA ASP A 91 -4.10 11.69 -5.64
C ASP A 91 -4.82 11.58 -4.29
N CYS A 92 -5.95 12.28 -4.12
CA CYS A 92 -6.77 12.19 -2.92
C CYS A 92 -7.29 10.77 -2.65
N GLY A 93 -7.68 10.05 -3.70
CA GLY A 93 -8.13 8.66 -3.60
C GLY A 93 -7.04 7.71 -3.11
N LEU A 94 -5.82 7.82 -3.65
CA LEU A 94 -4.66 7.05 -3.20
C LEU A 94 -4.31 7.36 -1.75
N GLN A 95 -4.30 8.64 -1.35
CA GLN A 95 -4.03 9.04 0.04
C GLN A 95 -5.11 8.53 1.01
N THR A 96 -6.38 8.50 0.58
CA THR A 96 -7.48 7.92 1.36
C THR A 96 -7.25 6.43 1.61
N ILE A 97 -6.85 5.67 0.58
CA ILE A 97 -6.53 4.24 0.71
C ILE A 97 -5.36 4.05 1.68
N LEU A 98 -4.30 4.84 1.54
CA LEU A 98 -3.11 4.77 2.39
C LEU A 98 -3.46 4.94 3.87
N ILE A 99 -4.16 6.02 4.22
CA ILE A 99 -4.51 6.33 5.61
C ILE A 99 -5.41 5.23 6.21
N CYS A 100 -6.44 4.82 5.48
CA CYS A 100 -7.36 3.79 5.96
C CYS A 100 -6.68 2.41 6.13
N ALA A 101 -5.82 2.02 5.18
CA ALA A 101 -5.10 0.76 5.22
C ALA A 101 -4.02 0.74 6.32
N LEU A 102 -3.30 1.85 6.49
CA LEU A 102 -2.31 2.02 7.56
C LEU A 102 -2.97 1.92 8.92
N LEU A 103 -4.07 2.64 9.13
CA LEU A 103 -4.79 2.61 10.41
C LEU A 103 -5.28 1.19 10.72
N LEU A 104 -5.85 0.48 9.74
CA LEU A 104 -6.24 -0.92 9.91
C LEU A 104 -5.03 -1.81 10.27
N GLY A 105 -3.92 -1.69 9.55
CA GLY A 105 -2.72 -2.51 9.76
C GLY A 105 -2.12 -2.34 11.15
N VAL A 106 -1.95 -1.09 11.59
CA VAL A 106 -1.43 -0.76 12.94
C VAL A 106 -2.44 -1.17 14.03
N TRP A 107 -3.74 -1.04 13.77
CA TRP A 107 -4.80 -1.48 14.70
C TRP A 107 -4.83 -2.97 14.92
N THR A 108 -4.91 -3.71 13.84
CA THR A 108 -4.94 -5.17 13.88
C THR A 108 -3.63 -5.74 14.42
N ALA A 109 -2.48 -5.13 14.14
CA ALA A 109 -1.20 -5.48 14.74
C ALA A 109 -1.17 -5.23 16.25
N SER A 110 -1.61 -4.05 16.70
CA SER A 110 -1.64 -3.71 18.13
C SER A 110 -2.58 -4.64 18.90
N LEU A 111 -3.80 -4.85 18.41
CA LEU A 111 -4.81 -5.66 19.11
C LEU A 111 -4.39 -7.14 19.12
N SER A 112 -3.97 -7.68 17.97
CA SER A 112 -3.69 -9.12 17.86
C SER A 112 -2.39 -9.54 18.55
N VAL A 113 -1.44 -8.62 18.73
CA VAL A 113 -0.14 -8.91 19.35
C VAL A 113 -0.13 -8.44 20.81
N ALA A 114 -0.51 -7.20 21.12
CA ALA A 114 -0.44 -6.70 22.50
C ALA A 114 -1.43 -7.43 23.44
N ASP A 115 -2.69 -7.60 23.05
CA ASP A 115 -3.71 -8.21 23.94
C ASP A 115 -3.43 -9.70 24.19
N GLU A 116 -2.90 -10.41 23.19
CA GLU A 116 -2.58 -11.84 23.35
C GLU A 116 -1.34 -12.06 24.23
N ILE A 117 -0.40 -11.10 24.26
CA ILE A 117 0.78 -11.19 25.11
C ILE A 117 0.49 -10.64 26.53
N GLU A 118 -0.28 -9.55 26.67
CA GLU A 118 -0.65 -8.98 27.98
C GLU A 118 -1.74 -9.79 28.70
N GLY A 119 -2.72 -10.36 27.98
CA GLY A 119 -3.83 -11.12 28.54
C GLY A 119 -3.45 -12.49 29.12
N LYS A 120 -2.16 -12.87 29.13
CA LYS A 120 -1.62 -14.21 29.50
C LYS A 120 -2.27 -15.39 28.73
N THR A 121 -3.09 -15.15 27.72
CA THR A 121 -3.70 -16.18 26.85
C THR A 121 -2.67 -16.82 25.91
N ALA A 122 -1.57 -16.12 25.59
CA ALA A 122 -0.41 -16.74 24.93
C ALA A 122 0.18 -17.90 25.76
N MET A 123 0.16 -17.83 27.10
CA MET A 123 0.70 -18.88 27.97
C MET A 123 -0.15 -20.17 27.95
N THR A 124 -1.47 -20.08 27.75
CA THR A 124 -2.32 -21.28 27.66
C THR A 124 -2.21 -21.96 26.29
N LEU A 125 -1.93 -21.20 25.23
CA LEU A 125 -1.63 -21.71 23.88
C LEU A 125 -0.23 -22.35 23.76
N LEU A 126 0.72 -21.95 24.62
CA LEU A 126 2.05 -22.59 24.73
C LEU A 126 2.01 -24.00 25.33
N SER A 127 0.86 -24.48 25.80
CA SER A 127 0.64 -25.90 26.14
C SER A 127 0.80 -26.83 24.90
N LYS A 128 0.76 -26.25 23.68
CA LYS A 128 1.24 -26.88 22.44
C LYS A 128 2.61 -26.29 22.10
N PRO A 129 3.58 -27.09 21.63
CA PRO A 129 4.94 -26.63 21.35
C PRO A 129 4.95 -25.77 20.06
N ILE A 130 4.47 -24.54 20.15
CA ILE A 130 4.51 -23.55 19.06
C ILE A 130 5.75 -22.69 19.27
N ASN A 131 6.62 -22.66 18.27
CA ASN A 131 7.83 -21.87 18.32
C ASN A 131 7.48 -20.37 18.25
N ARG A 132 8.07 -19.55 19.14
CA ARG A 132 7.86 -18.09 19.24
C ARG A 132 7.97 -17.37 17.88
N ARG A 133 8.92 -17.82 17.05
CA ARG A 133 9.15 -17.29 15.69
C ARG A 133 8.00 -17.59 14.72
N GLN A 134 7.36 -18.76 14.84
CA GLN A 134 6.23 -19.15 13.98
C GLN A 134 4.97 -18.35 14.31
N PHE A 135 4.79 -17.99 15.58
CA PHE A 135 3.69 -17.15 16.04
C PHE A 135 3.78 -15.75 15.43
N ILE A 136 4.91 -15.06 15.57
CA ILE A 136 5.11 -13.70 15.03
C ILE A 136 4.97 -13.67 13.51
N LEU A 137 5.58 -14.62 12.78
CA LEU A 137 5.43 -14.72 11.32
C LEU A 137 3.98 -14.96 10.89
N GLY A 138 3.25 -15.79 11.64
CA GLY A 138 1.86 -16.07 11.37
C GLY A 138 1.00 -14.82 11.56
N LYS A 139 1.20 -14.11 12.68
CA LYS A 139 0.51 -12.85 12.97
C LYS A 139 0.76 -11.80 11.90
N TYR A 140 2.03 -11.50 11.61
CA TYR A 140 2.40 -10.52 10.59
C TYR A 140 1.79 -10.86 9.22
N SER A 141 1.96 -12.10 8.74
CA SER A 141 1.43 -12.49 7.42
C SER A 141 -0.10 -12.50 7.35
N GLY A 142 -0.79 -12.82 8.45
CA GLY A 142 -2.25 -12.76 8.53
C GLY A 142 -2.78 -11.32 8.53
N ILE A 143 -2.10 -10.41 9.23
CA ILE A 143 -2.45 -8.99 9.24
C ILE A 143 -2.21 -8.37 7.86
N VAL A 144 -1.05 -8.63 7.24
CA VAL A 144 -0.75 -8.15 5.89
C VAL A 144 -1.79 -8.64 4.88
N GLN A 145 -2.25 -9.89 4.97
CA GLN A 145 -3.35 -10.39 4.12
C GLN A 145 -4.65 -9.60 4.31
N ALA A 146 -5.01 -9.25 5.54
CA ALA A 146 -6.23 -8.51 5.81
C ALA A 146 -6.16 -7.09 5.22
N VAL A 147 -5.02 -6.43 5.40
CA VAL A 147 -4.73 -5.12 4.81
C VAL A 147 -4.74 -5.20 3.28
N LEU A 148 -4.13 -6.22 2.67
CA LEU A 148 -4.13 -6.40 1.21
C LEU A 148 -5.54 -6.57 0.65
N VAL A 149 -6.41 -7.32 1.33
CA VAL A 149 -7.81 -7.47 0.93
C VAL A 149 -8.54 -6.12 1.03
N MET A 150 -8.28 -5.35 2.08
CA MET A 150 -8.85 -4.01 2.21
C MET A 150 -8.40 -3.10 1.06
N ILE A 151 -7.10 -3.04 0.77
CA ILE A 151 -6.52 -2.27 -0.34
C ILE A 151 -7.08 -2.73 -1.68
N ALA A 152 -7.31 -4.03 -1.87
CA ALA A 152 -7.94 -4.55 -3.09
C ALA A 152 -9.40 -4.08 -3.23
N ILE A 153 -10.17 -4.08 -2.14
CA ILE A 153 -11.56 -3.60 -2.14
C ILE A 153 -11.59 -2.08 -2.42
N THR A 154 -10.82 -1.28 -1.68
CA THR A 154 -10.83 0.18 -1.86
C THR A 154 -10.16 0.61 -3.16
N GLY A 155 -9.14 -0.12 -3.61
CA GLY A 155 -8.48 0.08 -4.90
C GLY A 155 -9.37 -0.23 -6.09
N THR A 156 -10.18 -1.30 -6.03
CA THR A 156 -11.19 -1.58 -7.07
C THR A 156 -12.29 -0.51 -7.10
N ILE A 157 -12.73 -0.03 -5.94
CA ILE A 157 -13.67 1.10 -5.84
C ILE A 157 -13.05 2.36 -6.48
N LEU A 158 -11.81 2.70 -6.16
CA LEU A 158 -11.12 3.86 -6.74
C LEU A 158 -10.92 3.72 -8.26
N PHE A 159 -10.61 2.52 -8.74
CA PHE A 159 -10.48 2.22 -10.16
C PHE A 159 -11.79 2.50 -10.91
N ILE A 160 -12.91 1.98 -10.39
CA ILE A 160 -14.25 2.22 -10.96
C ILE A 160 -14.60 3.71 -10.87
N ALA A 161 -14.37 4.35 -9.73
CA ALA A 161 -14.68 5.76 -9.54
C ALA A 161 -13.90 6.66 -10.51
N THR A 162 -12.63 6.35 -10.77
CA THR A 162 -11.81 7.08 -11.74
C THR A 162 -12.33 6.91 -13.16
N TYR A 163 -12.68 5.67 -13.54
CA TYR A 163 -13.26 5.39 -14.86
C TYR A 163 -14.54 6.21 -15.12
N LEU A 164 -15.36 6.40 -14.08
CA LEU A 164 -16.56 7.22 -14.15
C LEU A 164 -16.21 8.73 -14.15
N LYS A 165 -15.32 9.19 -13.26
CA LYS A 165 -14.94 10.59 -13.08
C LYS A 165 -14.35 11.23 -14.34
N VAL A 166 -13.54 10.50 -15.12
CA VAL A 166 -13.02 10.98 -16.42
C VAL A 166 -14.15 11.42 -17.35
N GLY A 167 -15.27 10.70 -17.35
CA GLY A 167 -16.44 11.06 -18.15
C GLY A 167 -17.23 12.26 -17.64
N TYR A 168 -17.25 12.46 -16.31
CA TYR A 168 -17.85 13.65 -15.71
C TYR A 168 -17.02 14.91 -16.04
N ASP A 169 -15.70 14.80 -15.95
CA ASP A 169 -14.76 15.88 -16.26
C ASP A 169 -14.91 16.37 -17.71
N GLN A 170 -15.06 15.45 -18.68
CA GLN A 170 -15.33 15.80 -20.08
C GLN A 170 -16.65 16.57 -20.28
N ARG A 171 -17.70 16.26 -19.50
CA ARG A 171 -18.99 16.97 -19.53
C ARG A 171 -18.86 18.39 -18.99
N GLU A 172 -18.14 18.55 -17.89
CA GLU A 172 -17.89 19.85 -17.25
C GLU A 172 -16.99 20.74 -18.12
N ALA A 173 -16.04 20.15 -18.84
CA ALA A 173 -15.16 20.83 -19.79
C ALA A 173 -15.83 21.18 -21.15
N GLY A 174 -17.11 20.85 -21.36
CA GLY A 174 -17.82 21.10 -22.61
C GLY A 174 -17.27 20.35 -23.82
N THR A 175 -16.48 19.28 -23.60
CA THR A 175 -15.92 18.42 -24.65
C THR A 175 -16.91 17.31 -25.02
N SER A 176 -16.79 16.73 -26.22
CA SER A 176 -17.58 15.56 -26.62
C SER A 176 -17.40 14.45 -25.59
N GLN A 177 -18.51 14.02 -24.98
CA GLN A 177 -18.48 13.01 -23.95
C GLN A 177 -18.18 11.64 -24.57
N ASP A 178 -17.08 11.02 -24.15
CA ASP A 178 -16.83 9.63 -24.48
C ASP A 178 -17.92 8.75 -23.81
N PRO A 179 -18.52 7.79 -24.50
CA PRO A 179 -19.49 6.89 -23.89
C PRO A 179 -18.89 6.10 -22.71
N ILE A 180 -19.73 5.55 -21.83
CA ILE A 180 -19.25 4.67 -20.74
C ILE A 180 -18.73 3.35 -21.32
N LEU A 181 -19.40 2.82 -22.34
CA LEU A 181 -19.00 1.65 -23.10
C LEU A 181 -19.20 1.98 -24.57
N ASP A 182 -18.20 1.66 -25.37
CA ASP A 182 -18.28 1.81 -26.81
C ASP A 182 -18.86 0.53 -27.43
N PHE A 183 -19.71 0.71 -28.44
CA PHE A 183 -20.45 -0.36 -29.13
C PHE A 183 -20.07 -0.45 -30.61
N ASP A 184 -18.97 0.18 -31.03
CA ASP A 184 -18.44 0.07 -32.39
C ASP A 184 -18.05 -1.37 -32.80
N LEU A 185 -17.86 -2.26 -31.82
CA LEU A 185 -17.63 -3.69 -32.04
C LEU A 185 -18.84 -4.54 -31.57
N PRO A 186 -18.99 -5.79 -32.08
CA PRO A 186 -20.06 -6.70 -31.67
C PRO A 186 -20.13 -7.01 -30.16
N PHE A 187 -19.04 -6.72 -29.44
CA PHE A 187 -18.96 -6.82 -27.99
C PHE A 187 -18.62 -5.44 -27.41
N PRO A 188 -19.35 -4.97 -26.38
CA PRO A 188 -19.07 -3.68 -25.76
C PRO A 188 -17.67 -3.69 -25.14
N TYR A 189 -16.89 -2.64 -25.43
CA TYR A 189 -15.54 -2.49 -24.89
C TYR A 189 -15.39 -1.18 -24.12
N LEU A 190 -14.40 -1.16 -23.22
CA LEU A 190 -14.08 -0.01 -22.38
C LEU A 190 -13.34 1.03 -23.22
N VAL A 191 -13.77 2.29 -23.14
CA VAL A 191 -13.17 3.37 -23.95
C VAL A 191 -11.69 3.55 -23.58
N PRO A 192 -10.75 3.60 -24.55
CA PRO A 192 -9.33 3.70 -24.28
C PRO A 192 -8.94 4.91 -23.40
N SER A 193 -9.56 6.07 -23.61
CA SER A 193 -9.29 7.31 -22.86
C SER A 193 -9.54 7.16 -21.35
N ARG A 194 -10.65 6.53 -20.99
CA ARG A 194 -11.05 6.26 -19.60
C ARG A 194 -10.24 5.12 -18.98
N TRP A 195 -9.97 4.08 -19.77
CA TRP A 195 -9.25 2.89 -19.32
C TRP A 195 -7.79 3.17 -18.96
N ILE A 196 -7.09 3.95 -19.79
CA ILE A 196 -5.69 4.30 -19.56
C ILE A 196 -5.52 5.07 -18.24
N SER A 197 -6.39 6.05 -17.97
CA SER A 197 -6.39 6.82 -16.71
C SER A 197 -6.66 5.93 -15.49
N ALA A 198 -7.57 4.95 -15.61
CA ALA A 198 -7.85 4.01 -14.53
C ALA A 198 -6.67 3.05 -14.28
N LEU A 199 -5.96 2.60 -15.32
CA LEU A 199 -4.79 1.74 -15.20
C LEU A 199 -3.59 2.42 -14.51
N GLN A 200 -3.46 3.75 -14.62
CA GLN A 200 -2.39 4.51 -13.98
C GLN A 200 -2.41 4.41 -12.45
N ILE A 201 -3.55 4.04 -11.85
CA ILE A 201 -3.71 3.90 -10.40
C ILE A 201 -3.08 2.61 -9.87
N LEU A 202 -3.00 1.56 -10.69
CA LEU A 202 -2.56 0.23 -10.25
C LEU A 202 -1.15 0.23 -9.64
N PRO A 203 -0.13 0.86 -10.26
CA PRO A 203 1.18 1.00 -9.64
C PRO A 203 1.13 1.69 -8.27
N GLY A 204 0.30 2.73 -8.11
CA GLY A 204 0.13 3.44 -6.84
C GLY A 204 -0.47 2.56 -5.75
N VAL A 205 -1.50 1.79 -6.08
CA VAL A 205 -2.13 0.83 -5.15
C VAL A 205 -1.13 -0.24 -4.70
N VAL A 206 -0.27 -0.72 -5.60
CA VAL A 206 0.80 -1.68 -5.26
C VAL A 206 1.85 -1.04 -4.34
N LEU A 207 2.26 0.19 -4.59
CA LEU A 207 3.22 0.89 -3.73
C LEU A 207 2.65 1.15 -2.33
N ILE A 208 1.37 1.54 -2.22
CA ILE A 208 0.67 1.66 -0.93
C ILE A 208 0.68 0.32 -0.18
N ALA A 209 0.47 -0.80 -0.89
CA ALA A 209 0.54 -2.11 -0.27
C ALA A 209 1.94 -2.42 0.31
N PHE A 210 3.02 -2.02 -0.36
CA PHE A 210 4.37 -2.16 0.17
C PHE A 210 4.61 -1.28 1.39
N GLU A 211 4.19 -0.02 1.32
CA GLU A 211 4.34 0.93 2.42
C GLU A 211 3.65 0.45 3.69
N VAL A 212 2.38 0.06 3.58
CA VAL A 212 1.61 -0.42 4.73
C VAL A 212 2.14 -1.75 5.23
N SER A 213 2.69 -2.61 4.36
CA SER A 213 3.33 -3.87 4.78
C SER A 213 4.57 -3.63 5.64
N VAL A 214 5.41 -2.65 5.29
CA VAL A 214 6.58 -2.24 6.09
C VAL A 214 6.14 -1.67 7.43
N LEU A 215 5.19 -0.74 7.45
CA LEU A 215 4.70 -0.15 8.69
C LEU A 215 3.99 -1.17 9.60
N THR A 216 3.30 -2.15 9.01
CA THR A 216 2.72 -3.26 9.76
C THR A 216 3.81 -4.12 10.40
N ALA A 217 4.94 -4.38 9.70
CA ALA A 217 6.06 -5.14 10.26
C ALA A 217 6.69 -4.40 11.45
N VAL A 218 6.88 -3.08 11.32
CA VAL A 218 7.36 -2.21 12.40
C VAL A 218 6.37 -2.19 13.57
N SER A 219 5.07 -2.09 13.29
CA SER A 219 4.02 -2.11 14.32
C SER A 219 3.98 -3.43 15.09
N VAL A 220 4.11 -4.57 14.40
CA VAL A 220 4.20 -5.88 15.05
C VAL A 220 5.43 -5.96 15.95
N ALA A 221 6.58 -5.45 15.50
CA ALA A 221 7.81 -5.42 16.30
C ALA A 221 7.65 -4.59 17.58
N ILE A 222 7.12 -3.37 17.47
CA ILE A 222 6.91 -2.47 18.61
C ILE A 222 5.87 -3.04 19.59
N SER A 223 4.80 -3.65 19.06
CA SER A 223 3.74 -4.28 19.87
C SER A 223 4.21 -5.47 20.72
N THR A 224 5.41 -6.00 20.48
CA THR A 224 5.97 -7.07 21.34
C THR A 224 6.35 -6.58 22.73
N ARG A 225 6.64 -5.29 22.89
CA ARG A 225 7.07 -4.68 24.18
C ARG A 225 6.20 -3.54 24.67
N LEU A 226 5.54 -2.82 23.77
CA LEU A 226 4.73 -1.66 24.13
C LEU A 226 3.23 -2.00 24.12
N PRO A 227 2.44 -1.41 25.04
CA PRO A 227 1.00 -1.58 25.05
C PRO A 227 0.37 -0.92 23.81
N MET A 228 -0.87 -1.31 23.48
CA MET A 228 -1.57 -0.90 22.25
C MET A 228 -1.50 0.60 21.94
N LEU A 229 -1.82 1.44 22.94
CA LEU A 229 -1.86 2.89 22.76
C LEU A 229 -0.48 3.45 22.39
N VAL A 230 0.57 2.98 23.06
CA VAL A 230 1.93 3.45 22.80
C VAL A 230 2.41 2.98 21.42
N ASN A 231 2.06 1.75 21.00
CA ASN A 231 2.38 1.26 19.66
C ASN A 231 1.75 2.14 18.57
N MET A 232 0.47 2.49 18.73
CA MET A 232 -0.26 3.36 17.81
C MET A 232 0.39 4.72 17.62
N VAL A 233 0.67 5.41 18.73
CA VAL A 233 1.28 6.74 18.71
C VAL A 233 2.68 6.66 18.09
N SER A 234 3.45 5.61 18.42
CA SER A 234 4.79 5.40 17.86
C SER A 234 4.75 5.13 16.35
N CYS A 235 3.84 4.28 15.89
CA CYS A 235 3.68 3.99 14.46
C CYS A 235 3.24 5.23 13.67
N PHE A 236 2.32 6.02 14.21
CA PHE A 236 1.92 7.28 13.60
C PHE A 236 3.09 8.27 13.51
N ALA A 237 3.89 8.39 14.57
CA ALA A 237 5.10 9.21 14.56
C ALA A 237 6.12 8.73 13.51
N ILE A 238 6.34 7.42 13.41
CA ILE A 238 7.24 6.83 12.39
C ILE A 238 6.72 7.11 10.97
N PHE A 239 5.42 7.01 10.74
CA PHE A 239 4.80 7.35 9.45
C PHE A 239 5.02 8.81 9.07
N VAL A 240 4.74 9.74 9.99
CA VAL A 240 4.91 11.18 9.76
C VAL A 240 6.38 11.52 9.53
N VAL A 241 7.27 11.05 10.41
CA VAL A 241 8.71 11.32 10.28
C VAL A 241 9.27 10.69 9.00
N GLY A 242 8.84 9.49 8.63
CA GLY A 242 9.31 8.80 7.43
C GLY A 242 8.94 9.52 6.12
N HIS A 243 7.82 10.24 6.07
CA HIS A 243 7.45 11.11 4.94
C HIS A 243 8.17 12.46 4.96
N LEU A 244 8.47 13.02 6.13
CA LEU A 244 9.12 14.32 6.24
C LEU A 244 10.65 14.24 6.12
N THR A 245 11.24 13.09 6.41
CA THR A 245 12.70 12.91 6.44
C THR A 245 13.39 13.27 5.11
N PRO A 246 12.90 12.82 3.93
CA PRO A 246 13.51 13.22 2.66
C PRO A 246 13.49 14.73 2.43
N VAL A 247 12.39 15.41 2.79
CA VAL A 247 12.26 16.87 2.67
C VAL A 247 13.24 17.60 3.60
N LEU A 248 13.43 17.09 4.83
CA LEU A 248 14.41 17.62 5.79
C LEU A 248 15.85 17.44 5.29
N VAL A 249 16.17 16.26 4.75
CA VAL A 249 17.50 15.98 4.20
C VAL A 249 17.78 16.84 2.97
N GLN A 250 16.81 17.01 2.07
CA GLN A 250 16.98 17.82 0.86
C GLN A 250 17.14 19.31 1.15
N SER A 251 16.34 19.86 2.07
CA SER A 251 16.44 21.27 2.47
C SER A 251 17.77 21.59 3.15
N THR A 252 18.37 20.62 3.85
CA THR A 252 19.70 20.74 4.45
C THR A 252 20.81 20.93 3.41
N PHE A 253 20.67 20.35 2.21
CA PHE A 253 21.65 20.51 1.12
C PHE A 253 21.52 21.82 0.34
N GLN A 254 20.34 22.45 0.38
CA GLN A 254 20.06 23.67 -0.38
C GLN A 254 20.20 24.96 0.45
N GLY A 255 20.16 24.87 1.78
CA GLY A 255 20.30 26.02 2.69
C GLY A 255 21.59 25.99 3.51
N ASP A 256 21.98 27.16 4.03
CA ASP A 256 23.06 27.32 5.02
C ASP A 256 22.57 26.84 6.40
N SER A 257 22.29 25.54 6.48
CA SER A 257 21.67 24.91 7.64
C SER A 257 22.71 24.60 8.71
N LEU A 258 22.32 24.76 9.98
CA LEU A 258 23.16 24.42 11.12
C LEU A 258 23.59 22.95 11.05
N VAL A 259 24.86 22.68 11.36
CA VAL A 259 25.45 21.33 11.36
C VAL A 259 24.63 20.33 12.19
N PHE A 260 23.99 20.81 13.27
CA PHE A 260 23.10 20.00 14.11
C PHE A 260 21.86 19.50 13.36
N VAL A 261 21.19 20.36 12.58
CA VAL A 261 19.99 19.98 11.81
C VAL A 261 20.33 18.93 10.75
N ARG A 262 21.48 19.10 10.09
CA ARG A 262 22.01 18.13 9.12
C ARG A 262 22.26 16.77 9.76
N PHE A 263 22.91 16.76 10.92
CA PHE A 263 23.19 15.53 11.65
C PHE A 263 21.90 14.80 12.04
N ILE A 264 20.90 15.50 12.59
CA ILE A 264 19.62 14.90 12.98
C ILE A 264 18.87 14.37 11.75
N ALA A 265 18.82 15.11 10.65
CA ALA A 265 18.16 14.66 9.42
C ALA A 265 18.79 13.37 8.86
N GLN A 266 20.12 13.29 8.85
CA GLN A 266 20.85 12.09 8.40
C GLN A 266 20.66 10.90 9.36
N LEU A 267 20.63 11.15 10.67
CA LEU A 267 20.37 10.12 11.67
C LEU A 267 18.96 9.55 11.50
N LEU A 268 17.95 10.40 11.36
CA LEU A 268 16.57 9.97 11.10
C LEU A 268 16.47 9.17 9.80
N ALA A 269 17.11 9.63 8.72
CA ALA A 269 17.13 8.93 7.43
C ALA A 269 17.81 7.56 7.46
N THR A 270 18.75 7.36 8.40
CA THR A 270 19.47 6.10 8.53
C THR A 270 18.72 5.11 9.43
N VAL A 271 18.04 5.59 10.47
CA VAL A 271 17.36 4.75 11.46
C VAL A 271 15.94 4.39 11.03
N LEU A 272 15.20 5.34 10.47
CA LEU A 272 13.80 5.14 10.11
C LEU A 272 13.66 4.73 8.64
N PRO A 273 12.67 3.88 8.32
CA PRO A 273 12.36 3.55 6.93
C PRO A 273 11.90 4.81 6.20
N SER A 274 12.54 5.15 5.08
CA SER A 274 12.02 6.18 4.17
C SER A 274 10.80 5.65 3.43
N VAL A 275 9.63 5.74 4.07
CA VAL A 275 8.34 5.30 3.51
C VAL A 275 7.89 6.15 2.32
N ASP A 276 8.40 7.39 2.21
CA ASP A 276 8.17 8.28 1.07
C ASP A 276 8.62 7.68 -0.28
N MET A 277 9.56 6.73 -0.26
CA MET A 277 9.97 5.96 -1.45
C MET A 277 8.83 5.09 -2.02
N PHE A 278 7.69 4.97 -1.34
CA PHE A 278 6.49 4.33 -1.87
C PHE A 278 5.43 5.36 -2.30
N ASN A 279 5.58 6.63 -1.93
CA ASN A 279 4.61 7.67 -2.24
C ASN A 279 4.89 8.25 -3.63
N MET A 280 4.21 7.69 -4.64
CA MET A 280 4.28 8.17 -6.01
C MET A 280 2.98 8.80 -6.50
N SER A 281 2.10 9.23 -5.59
CA SER A 281 0.77 9.75 -5.95
C SER A 281 0.84 11.01 -6.81
N THR A 282 1.88 11.84 -6.60
CA THR A 282 2.19 13.03 -7.41
C THR A 282 2.66 12.69 -8.83
N ALA A 283 3.44 11.63 -9.02
CA ALA A 283 3.85 11.21 -10.37
C ALA A 283 2.69 10.59 -11.14
N ILE A 284 1.83 9.84 -10.44
CA ILE A 284 0.62 9.25 -11.02
C ILE A 284 -0.36 10.35 -11.43
N SER A 285 -0.59 11.33 -10.56
CA SER A 285 -1.50 12.44 -10.87
C SER A 285 -0.97 13.30 -12.01
N THR A 286 0.34 13.49 -12.16
CA THR A 286 0.90 14.20 -13.33
C THR A 286 0.83 13.40 -14.64
N GLY A 287 0.45 12.12 -14.58
CA GLY A 287 0.37 11.22 -15.74
C GLY A 287 1.72 10.68 -16.19
N ALA A 288 2.75 10.80 -15.35
CA ALA A 288 4.06 10.22 -15.63
C ALA A 288 3.99 8.70 -15.45
N PRO A 289 4.38 7.89 -16.47
CA PRO A 289 4.40 6.44 -16.32
C PRO A 289 5.46 6.05 -15.29
N ILE A 290 5.08 5.24 -14.30
CA ILE A 290 6.03 4.68 -13.32
C ILE A 290 6.86 3.59 -14.02
N PRO A 291 8.19 3.73 -14.10
CA PRO A 291 9.05 2.70 -14.68
C PRO A 291 8.93 1.38 -13.92
N GLY A 292 8.87 0.25 -14.64
CA GLY A 292 8.82 -1.07 -14.01
C GLY A 292 10.02 -1.38 -13.11
N ASP A 293 11.19 -0.82 -13.43
CA ASP A 293 12.41 -0.97 -12.65
C ASP A 293 12.26 -0.37 -11.24
N TYR A 294 11.59 0.78 -11.14
CA TYR A 294 11.30 1.42 -9.84
C TYR A 294 10.45 0.50 -8.97
N LEU A 295 9.40 -0.11 -9.54
CA LEU A 295 8.56 -1.08 -8.82
C LEU A 295 9.38 -2.27 -8.30
N GLY A 296 10.35 -2.75 -9.09
CA GLY A 296 11.26 -3.83 -8.69
C GLY A 296 12.19 -3.45 -7.53
N TYR A 297 12.82 -2.27 -7.59
CA TYR A 297 13.64 -1.75 -6.50
C TYR A 297 12.81 -1.51 -5.22
N SER A 298 11.61 -0.95 -5.36
CA SER A 298 10.70 -0.73 -4.23
C SER A 298 10.24 -2.05 -3.60
N LEU A 299 10.04 -3.11 -4.38
CA LEU A 299 9.72 -4.44 -3.85
C LEU A 299 10.91 -5.02 -3.06
N LEU A 300 12.13 -4.93 -3.58
CA LEU A 300 13.33 -5.39 -2.85
C LEU A 300 13.53 -4.61 -1.55
N TYR A 301 13.34 -3.29 -1.61
CA TYR A 301 13.39 -2.41 -0.44
C TYR A 301 12.32 -2.80 0.58
N CYS A 302 11.08 -3.01 0.16
CA CYS A 302 9.99 -3.50 1.01
C CYS A 302 10.35 -4.82 1.71
N LEU A 303 10.84 -5.82 0.96
CA LEU A 303 11.20 -7.12 1.53
C LEU A 303 12.37 -7.01 2.53
N ALA A 304 13.37 -6.18 2.23
CA ALA A 304 14.50 -5.94 3.13
C ALA A 304 14.04 -5.30 4.46
N TYR A 305 13.18 -4.28 4.41
CA TYR A 305 12.67 -3.65 5.62
C TYR A 305 11.69 -4.53 6.39
N CYS A 306 10.80 -5.24 5.71
CA CYS A 306 9.90 -6.19 6.37
C CYS A 306 10.68 -7.31 7.08
N THR A 307 11.71 -7.86 6.42
CA THR A 307 12.57 -8.88 7.04
C THR A 307 13.35 -8.32 8.22
N ALA A 308 13.96 -7.13 8.10
CA ALA A 308 14.64 -6.47 9.20
C ALA A 308 13.71 -6.21 10.40
N ALA A 309 12.51 -5.68 10.17
CA ALA A 309 11.52 -5.41 11.21
C ALA A 309 11.00 -6.69 11.89
N VAL A 310 10.74 -7.75 11.12
CA VAL A 310 10.35 -9.05 11.67
C VAL A 310 11.48 -9.71 12.46
N LEU A 311 12.74 -9.60 12.01
CA LEU A 311 13.89 -10.07 12.78
C LEU A 311 14.05 -9.28 14.09
N LEU A 312 13.86 -7.96 14.04
CA LEU A 312 13.83 -7.11 15.24
C LEU A 312 12.69 -7.52 16.19
N ALA A 313 11.52 -7.89 15.67
CA ALA A 313 10.44 -8.47 16.48
C ALA A 313 10.84 -9.78 17.15
N PHE A 314 11.60 -10.65 16.48
CA PHE A 314 12.09 -11.89 17.09
C PHE A 314 13.04 -11.61 18.24
N ILE A 315 14.00 -10.70 18.05
CA ILE A 315 14.97 -10.31 19.09
C ILE A 315 14.24 -9.70 20.29
N LEU A 316 13.34 -8.74 20.04
CA LEU A 316 12.59 -8.08 21.11
C LEU A 316 11.73 -9.05 21.95
N PHE A 317 11.20 -10.09 21.31
CA PHE A 317 10.32 -11.08 21.94
C PHE A 317 11.06 -12.23 22.64
N GLU A 318 12.31 -12.50 22.27
CA GLU A 318 13.15 -13.52 22.91
C GLU A 318 13.56 -13.08 24.32
N ASP A 319 13.88 -11.80 24.51
CA ASP A 319 14.22 -11.22 25.82
C ASP A 319 13.01 -10.98 26.74
N ARG A 320 11.78 -11.17 26.24
CA ARG A 320 10.60 -11.02 27.09
C ARG A 320 10.46 -12.30 27.93
N ASP A 321 11.03 -12.25 29.13
CA ASP A 321 10.82 -13.22 30.19
C ASP A 321 9.33 -13.26 30.51
N LEU A 322 8.66 -14.26 29.92
CA LEU A 322 7.30 -14.65 30.26
C LEU A 322 7.42 -15.57 31.50
N ALA A 323 7.85 -14.98 32.61
CA ALA A 323 7.90 -15.62 33.93
C ALA A 323 6.75 -15.09 34.80
#